data_AF-A0A5M9GFA7-F1
#
_entry.id   AF-A0A5M9GFA7-F1
#
_cell.length_a   1.000
_cell.length_b   1.000
_cell.length_c   1.000
_cell.angle_alpha   90.00
_cell.angle_beta   90.00
_cell.angle_gamma   90.00
#
_symmetry.space_group_name_H-M   'P 1'
#
loop_
_entity.id
_entity.type
_entity.pdbx_description
1 polymer ?
#
loop_
_entity_poly.entity_id
_entity_poly.type
_entity_poly.pdbx_seq_one_letter_code
_entity_poly.pdbx_strand_id
1 'polypeptide(L)'
;MHIFYKLDTDIKTNRTLAKPYEVCINISYLNEEFKQRIQNVVEKYRPAFEIRSKNLFLKYLQKDKVKIKLISHRNQEYKALMTGNSSYLYNLDFFDFQSGQFSFSERNEAEEAMNKMKKLIKETLDKEALLFQRIV
;
A
#
# COMPACT_ATOMS: atom_id res chain seq x y z
N MET A 1 -25.13 4.28 -3.09
CA MET A 1 -23.71 3.90 -3.09
C MET A 1 -23.58 2.70 -2.17
N HIS A 2 -23.37 1.48 -2.69
CA HIS A 2 -23.16 0.31 -1.83
C HIS A 2 -21.76 0.40 -1.23
N ILE A 3 -21.67 0.30 0.10
CA ILE A 3 -20.41 0.26 0.83
C ILE A 3 -20.01 -1.21 0.94
N PHE A 4 -18.94 -1.61 0.26
CA PHE A 4 -18.47 -3.01 0.26
C PHE A 4 -17.32 -3.28 1.23
N TYR A 5 -16.71 -2.23 1.79
CA TYR A 5 -15.57 -2.35 2.68
C TYR A 5 -15.48 -1.16 3.65
N LYS A 6 -14.74 -1.35 4.73
CA LYS A 6 -14.31 -0.34 5.70
C LYS A 6 -12.79 -0.38 5.80
N LEU A 7 -12.16 0.78 5.74
CA LEU A 7 -10.70 0.93 5.85
C LEU A 7 -10.36 1.66 7.14
N ASP A 8 -9.71 0.97 8.05
CA ASP A 8 -9.20 1.49 9.30
C ASP A 8 -7.67 1.61 9.21
N THR A 9 -7.15 2.75 9.65
CA THR A 9 -5.71 3.05 9.63
C THR A 9 -5.32 3.70 10.96
N ASP A 10 -4.25 3.23 11.56
CA ASP A 10 -3.75 3.72 12.85
C ASP A 10 -2.22 3.80 12.86
N ILE A 11 -1.65 4.59 13.78
CA ILE A 11 -0.21 4.64 14.00
C ILE A 11 0.08 4.21 15.43
N LYS A 12 0.76 3.08 15.57
CA LYS A 12 1.27 2.59 16.85
C LYS A 12 2.71 3.05 17.04
N THR A 13 3.08 3.36 18.27
CA THR A 13 4.46 3.73 18.60
C THR A 13 5.09 2.65 19.47
N ASN A 14 6.12 1.98 18.95
CA ASN A 14 6.93 1.03 19.69
C ASN A 14 8.36 1.56 19.87
N ARG A 15 8.64 2.17 21.01
CA ARG A 15 9.92 2.84 21.29
C ARG A 15 11.12 1.91 21.44
N THR A 16 10.92 0.59 21.47
CA THR A 16 12.02 -0.38 21.56
C THR A 16 12.62 -0.74 20.19
N LEU A 17 11.95 -0.36 19.10
CA LEU A 17 12.39 -0.66 17.73
C LEU A 17 13.14 0.51 17.10
N ALA A 18 14.08 0.21 16.20
CA ALA A 18 14.81 1.20 15.42
C ALA A 18 13.90 2.06 14.51
N LYS A 19 12.74 1.51 14.13
CA LYS A 19 11.67 2.20 13.41
C LYS A 19 10.42 2.21 14.31
N PRO A 20 10.29 3.19 15.20
CA PRO A 20 9.32 3.10 16.29
C PRO A 20 7.89 3.44 15.86
N TYR A 21 7.66 4.03 14.68
CA TYR A 21 6.33 4.43 14.24
C TYR A 21 5.77 3.44 13.22
N GLU A 22 4.79 2.66 13.63
CA GLU A 22 4.20 1.59 12.84
C GLU A 22 2.82 2.00 12.33
N VAL A 23 2.69 2.14 11.01
CA VAL A 23 1.41 2.34 10.34
C VAL A 23 0.72 0.99 10.22
N CYS A 24 -0.42 0.85 10.89
CA CYS A 24 -1.29 -0.31 10.81
C CYS A 24 -2.46 -0.01 9.87
N ILE A 25 -2.72 -0.91 8.93
CA ILE A 25 -3.82 -0.83 7.98
C ILE A 25 -4.65 -2.09 8.12
N ASN A 26 -5.97 -1.94 8.26
CA ASN A 26 -6.92 -3.05 8.28
C ASN A 26 -8.10 -2.74 7.36
N ILE A 27 -8.47 -3.71 6.53
CA ILE A 27 -9.63 -3.63 5.64
C ILE A 27 -10.65 -4.67 6.08
N SER A 28 -11.83 -4.22 6.49
CA SER A 28 -12.97 -5.09 6.78
C SER A 28 -13.91 -5.08 5.58
N TYR A 29 -14.11 -6.23 4.95
CA TYR A 29 -15.06 -6.37 3.86
C TYR A 29 -16.47 -6.60 4.41
N LEU A 30 -17.44 -5.87 3.84
CA LEU A 30 -18.85 -5.97 4.20
C LEU A 30 -19.64 -6.87 3.23
N ASN A 31 -19.00 -7.30 2.14
CA ASN A 31 -19.56 -8.19 1.13
C ASN A 31 -18.51 -9.24 0.74
N GLU A 32 -18.86 -10.52 0.87
CA GLU A 32 -17.93 -11.64 0.63
C GLU A 32 -17.62 -11.85 -0.86
N GLU A 33 -18.55 -11.62 -1.78
CA GLU A 33 -18.29 -11.71 -3.22
C GLU A 33 -17.28 -10.65 -3.67
N PHE A 34 -17.44 -9.42 -3.16
CA PHE A 34 -16.49 -8.34 -3.40
C PHE A 34 -15.11 -8.67 -2.80
N LYS A 35 -15.07 -9.24 -1.59
CA LYS A 35 -13.81 -9.72 -0.98
C LYS A 35 -13.14 -10.77 -1.86
N GLN A 36 -13.87 -11.78 -2.33
CA GLN A 36 -13.34 -12.79 -3.25
C GLN A 36 -12.80 -12.18 -4.55
N ARG A 37 -13.52 -11.20 -5.12
CA ARG A 37 -13.05 -10.45 -6.28
C ARG A 37 -11.70 -9.76 -6.00
N ILE A 38 -11.57 -9.08 -4.87
CA ILE A 38 -10.29 -8.44 -4.50
C ILE A 38 -9.19 -9.49 -4.31
N GLN A 39 -9.49 -10.63 -3.67
CA GLN A 39 -8.51 -11.70 -3.52
C GLN A 39 -8.04 -12.26 -4.87
N ASN A 40 -8.93 -12.40 -5.86
CA ASN A 40 -8.53 -12.78 -7.23
C ASN A 40 -7.59 -11.74 -7.87
N VAL A 41 -7.82 -10.45 -7.63
CA VAL A 41 -6.92 -9.37 -8.09
C VAL A 41 -5.56 -9.46 -7.38
N VAL A 42 -5.56 -9.72 -6.07
CA VAL A 42 -4.35 -9.89 -5.25
C VAL A 42 -3.52 -11.07 -5.75
N GLU A 43 -4.14 -12.23 -5.98
CA GLU A 43 -3.45 -13.40 -6.51
C GLU A 43 -2.84 -13.15 -7.88
N LYS A 44 -3.59 -12.48 -8.76
CA LYS A 44 -3.17 -12.20 -10.14
C LYS A 44 -2.00 -11.23 -10.22
N TYR A 45 -2.01 -10.15 -9.43
CA TYR A 45 -1.03 -9.06 -9.56
C TYR A 45 0.01 -9.00 -8.45
N ARG A 46 -0.22 -9.68 -7.32
CA ARG A 46 0.58 -9.58 -6.09
C ARG A 46 0.90 -8.11 -5.75
N PRO A 47 -0.12 -7.34 -5.36
CA PRO A 47 0.06 -5.92 -5.08
C PRO A 47 1.12 -5.71 -4.01
N ALA A 48 1.93 -4.68 -4.19
CA ALA A 48 2.96 -4.28 -3.26
C ALA A 48 3.03 -2.76 -3.18
N PHE A 49 3.30 -2.24 -1.99
CA PHE A 49 3.72 -0.86 -1.82
C PHE A 49 5.20 -0.73 -2.15
N GLU A 50 5.50 0.08 -3.15
CA GLU A 50 6.85 0.60 -3.35
C GLU A 50 7.04 1.81 -2.45
N ILE A 51 7.81 1.66 -1.38
CA ILE A 51 8.08 2.74 -0.42
C ILE A 51 9.52 3.20 -0.58
N ARG A 52 9.70 4.44 -1.05
CA ARG A 52 11.02 5.06 -1.19
C ARG A 52 11.11 6.28 -0.30
N SER A 53 12.03 6.24 0.66
CA SER A 53 12.42 7.42 1.42
C SER A 53 13.17 8.37 0.49
N LYS A 54 12.87 9.67 0.56
CA LYS A 54 13.68 10.66 -0.16
C LYS A 54 15.05 10.82 0.51
N ASN A 55 16.06 11.09 -0.30
CA ASN A 55 17.40 11.40 0.20
C ASN A 55 17.36 12.65 1.10
N LEU A 56 18.31 12.76 2.04
CA LEU A 56 18.38 13.84 3.04
C LEU A 56 18.19 15.24 2.43
N PHE A 57 18.89 15.57 1.35
CA PHE A 57 18.77 16.87 0.67
C PHE A 57 17.34 17.15 0.17
N LEU A 58 16.66 16.14 -0.37
CA LEU A 58 15.30 16.28 -0.86
C LEU A 58 14.28 16.35 0.27
N LYS A 59 14.54 15.75 1.43
CA LYS A 59 13.68 15.88 2.63
C LYS A 59 13.65 17.33 3.16
N TYR A 60 14.75 18.07 3.04
CA TYR A 60 14.80 19.47 3.44
C TYR A 60 14.13 20.41 2.42
N LEU A 61 14.23 20.10 1.13
CA LEU A 61 13.71 20.94 0.05
C LEU A 61 12.22 20.69 -0.27
N GLN A 62 11.71 19.49 -0.03
CA GLN A 62 10.36 19.08 -0.41
C GLN A 62 9.53 18.72 0.81
N LYS A 63 8.28 19.18 0.83
CA LYS A 63 7.33 18.95 1.92
C LYS A 63 7.02 17.46 2.15
N ASP A 64 7.03 16.69 1.07
CA ASP A 64 6.82 15.24 1.07
C ASP A 64 8.14 14.51 1.36
N LYS A 65 8.21 13.72 2.43
CA LYS A 65 9.39 12.95 2.84
C LYS A 65 9.42 11.54 2.23
N VAL A 66 8.26 10.99 1.87
CA VAL A 66 8.14 9.60 1.39
C VAL A 66 7.40 9.53 0.06
N LYS A 67 7.93 8.71 -0.86
CA LYS A 67 7.26 8.37 -2.11
C LYS A 67 6.68 6.96 -1.98
N ILE A 68 5.36 6.83 -2.11
CA ILE A 68 4.65 5.57 -2.01
C ILE A 68 3.86 5.35 -3.30
N LYS A 69 3.97 4.16 -3.86
CA LYS A 69 3.12 3.71 -4.97
C LYS A 69 2.59 2.33 -4.68
N LEU A 70 1.38 2.06 -5.12
CA LEU A 70 0.85 0.69 -5.17
C LEU A 70 1.12 0.13 -6.57
N ILE A 71 1.82 -0.99 -6.65
CA ILE A 71 2.25 -1.59 -7.92
C ILE A 71 2.04 -3.11 -7.92
N SER A 72 2.11 -3.72 -9.10
CA SER A 72 2.10 -5.19 -9.27
C SER A 72 3.53 -5.72 -9.10
N HIS A 73 3.76 -6.59 -8.10
CA HIS A 73 5.05 -7.25 -7.92
C HIS A 73 5.39 -8.12 -9.14
N ARG A 74 4.40 -8.86 -9.68
CA ARG A 74 4.61 -9.68 -10.88
C ARG A 74 5.09 -8.86 -12.07
N ASN A 75 4.57 -7.64 -12.23
CA ASN A 75 5.01 -6.75 -13.32
C ASN A 75 6.44 -6.26 -13.10
N GLN A 76 6.88 -6.09 -11.84
CA GLN A 76 8.26 -5.72 -11.55
C GLN A 76 9.22 -6.90 -11.74
N GLU A 77 8.83 -8.13 -11.37
CA GLU A 77 9.58 -9.35 -11.68
C GLU A 77 9.79 -9.50 -13.18
N TYR A 78 8.71 -9.35 -13.96
CA TYR A 78 8.80 -9.39 -15.41
C TYR A 78 9.75 -8.33 -15.97
N LYS A 79 9.68 -7.08 -15.48
CA LYS A 79 10.60 -6.00 -15.88
C LYS A 79 12.05 -6.29 -15.50
N ALA A 80 12.29 -6.79 -14.29
CA ALA A 80 13.62 -7.16 -13.83
C ALA A 80 14.24 -8.23 -14.72
N LEU A 81 13.47 -9.26 -15.09
CA LEU A 81 13.90 -10.32 -16.00
C LEU A 81 14.20 -9.77 -17.41
N MET A 82 13.31 -8.93 -17.96
CA MET A 82 13.47 -8.39 -19.32
C MET A 82 14.62 -7.40 -19.47
N THR A 83 14.97 -6.68 -18.40
CA THR A 83 16.02 -5.65 -18.43
C THR A 83 17.33 -6.09 -17.77
N GLY A 84 17.35 -7.25 -17.11
CA GLY A 84 18.46 -7.69 -16.27
C GLY A 84 18.67 -6.83 -15.00
N ASN A 85 17.77 -5.89 -14.71
CA ASN A 85 17.93 -4.95 -13.61
C ASN A 85 17.09 -5.36 -12.39
N SER A 86 17.74 -5.96 -11.39
CA SER A 86 17.07 -6.41 -10.16
C SER A 86 16.56 -5.29 -9.26
N SER A 87 16.97 -4.03 -9.48
CA SER A 87 16.53 -2.90 -8.65
C SER A 87 15.03 -2.63 -8.70
N TYR A 88 14.31 -3.14 -9.71
CA TYR A 88 12.85 -3.11 -9.77
C TYR A 88 12.16 -3.89 -8.64
N LEU A 89 12.89 -4.79 -7.97
CA LEU A 89 12.39 -5.61 -6.88
C LEU A 89 12.71 -5.04 -5.49
N TYR A 90 13.38 -3.88 -5.41
CA TYR A 90 13.77 -3.28 -4.14
C TYR A 90 12.65 -2.44 -3.52
N ASN A 91 12.58 -2.46 -2.19
CA ASN A 91 11.60 -1.71 -1.37
C ASN A 91 10.14 -2.00 -1.75
N LEU A 92 9.85 -3.26 -2.08
CA LEU A 92 8.51 -3.73 -2.36
C LEU A 92 7.96 -4.45 -1.13
N ASP A 93 6.98 -3.83 -0.49
CA ASP A 93 6.28 -4.43 0.64
C ASP A 93 4.95 -5.00 0.15
N PHE A 94 4.83 -6.33 0.17
CA PHE A 94 3.60 -7.01 -0.26
C PHE A 94 2.39 -6.54 0.55
N PHE A 95 1.26 -6.40 -0.13
CA PHE A 95 0.00 -5.99 0.49
C PHE A 95 -1.17 -6.79 -0.09
N ASP A 96 -1.76 -7.64 0.74
CA ASP A 96 -2.83 -8.57 0.36
C ASP A 96 -4.25 -7.97 0.39
N PHE A 97 -4.35 -6.66 0.65
CA PHE A 97 -5.61 -5.96 0.84
C PHE A 97 -6.47 -6.52 1.99
N GLN A 98 -5.86 -7.15 3.00
CA GLN A 98 -6.51 -7.52 4.26
C GLN A 98 -5.96 -6.68 5.41
N SER A 99 -4.66 -6.77 5.62
CA SER A 99 -3.97 -6.00 6.66
C SER A 99 -2.52 -5.72 6.27
N GLY A 100 -1.92 -4.71 6.90
CA GLY A 100 -0.53 -4.38 6.65
C GLY A 100 0.08 -3.58 7.79
N GLN A 101 1.36 -3.80 8.04
CA GLN A 101 2.16 -3.10 9.03
C GLN A 101 3.41 -2.54 8.37
N PHE A 102 3.60 -1.23 8.48
CA PHE A 102 4.71 -0.52 7.84
C PHE A 102 5.42 0.36 8.86
N SER A 103 6.71 0.07 9.09
CA SER A 103 7.50 0.75 10.12
C SER A 103 8.32 1.91 9.55
N PHE A 104 8.30 3.04 10.25
CA PHE A 104 9.00 4.28 9.90
C PHE A 104 9.83 4.80 11.09
N SER A 105 10.91 5.53 10.76
CA SER A 105 11.81 6.10 11.76
C SER A 105 11.27 7.40 12.36
N GLU A 106 10.57 8.21 11.57
CA GLU A 106 10.02 9.50 11.99
C GLU A 106 8.49 9.48 12.03
N ARG A 107 7.89 10.13 13.03
CA ARG A 107 6.43 10.23 13.17
C ARG A 107 5.79 10.89 11.95
N ASN A 108 6.35 12.01 11.49
CA ASN A 108 5.81 12.76 10.37
C ASN A 108 5.86 11.93 9.07
N GLU A 109 6.87 11.07 8.92
CA GLU A 109 6.95 10.12 7.78
C GLU A 109 5.85 9.07 7.87
N ALA A 110 5.60 8.51 9.06
CA ALA A 110 4.51 7.57 9.28
C ALA A 110 3.14 8.19 8.98
N GLU A 111 2.90 9.43 9.43
CA GLU A 111 1.65 10.16 9.18
C GLU A 111 1.44 10.45 7.69
N GLU A 112 2.49 10.90 6.99
CA GLU A 112 2.45 11.10 5.54
C GLU A 112 2.21 9.78 4.80
N ALA A 113 2.92 8.72 5.21
CA ALA A 113 2.79 7.40 4.62
C ALA A 113 1.39 6.82 4.78
N MET A 114 0.85 6.89 6.00
CA MET A 114 -0.51 6.46 6.32
C MET A 114 -1.53 7.15 5.41
N ASN A 115 -1.45 8.47 5.26
CA ASN A 115 -2.38 9.23 4.42
C ASN A 115 -2.28 8.82 2.95
N LYS A 116 -1.07 8.63 2.43
CA LYS A 116 -0.83 8.20 1.04
C LYS A 116 -1.30 6.77 0.79
N MET A 117 -0.97 5.82 1.68
CA MET A 117 -1.42 4.44 1.60
C MET A 117 -2.94 4.36 1.67
N LYS A 118 -3.56 5.06 2.64
CA LYS A 118 -5.02 5.13 2.77
C LYS A 118 -5.69 5.59 1.48
N LYS A 119 -5.15 6.64 0.86
CA LYS A 119 -5.67 7.16 -0.42
C LYS A 119 -5.53 6.13 -1.55
N LEU A 120 -4.36 5.52 -1.72
CA LEU A 120 -4.11 4.52 -2.76
C LEU A 120 -5.01 3.29 -2.61
N ILE A 121 -5.21 2.82 -1.38
CA ILE A 121 -6.09 1.68 -1.08
C ILE A 121 -7.53 2.02 -1.43
N LYS A 122 -8.03 3.18 -0.95
CA LYS A 122 -9.40 3.62 -1.26
C LYS A 122 -9.62 3.76 -2.76
N GLU A 123 -8.72 4.45 -3.46
CA GLU A 123 -8.84 4.63 -4.92
C GLU A 123 -8.88 3.29 -5.66
N THR A 124 -8.10 2.30 -5.21
CA THR A 124 -8.10 0.96 -5.79
C THR A 124 -9.41 0.22 -5.51
N LEU A 125 -9.83 0.17 -4.24
CA LEU A 125 -11.05 -0.52 -3.83
C LEU A 125 -12.30 0.12 -4.41
N ASP A 126 -12.36 1.46 -4.49
CA ASP A 126 -13.49 2.18 -5.08
C ASP A 126 -13.58 1.93 -6.59
N LYS A 127 -12.46 1.84 -7.30
CA LYS A 127 -12.45 1.45 -8.72
C LYS A 127 -12.99 0.03 -8.90
N GLU A 128 -12.54 -0.93 -8.09
CA GLU A 128 -13.05 -2.30 -8.17
C GLU A 128 -14.53 -2.39 -7.75
N ALA A 129 -14.95 -1.60 -6.76
CA ALA A 129 -16.34 -1.52 -6.34
C ALA A 129 -17.26 -1.01 -7.46
N LEU A 130 -16.81 0.01 -8.20
CA LEU A 130 -17.53 0.52 -9.37
C LEU A 130 -17.62 -0.51 -10.50
N LEU A 131 -16.56 -1.30 -10.73
CA LEU A 131 -16.60 -2.39 -11.70
C LEU A 131 -17.54 -3.52 -11.24
N PHE A 132 -17.52 -3.85 -9.96
CA PHE A 132 -18.39 -4.88 -9.38
C PHE A 132 -19.87 -4.52 -9.51
N GLN A 133 -20.25 -3.27 -9.20
CA GLN A 133 -21.62 -2.77 -9.36
C GLN A 133 -22.15 -2.72 -10.80
N ARG A 134 -21.27 -2.82 -11.81
CA ARG A 134 -21.69 -2.84 -13.22
C ARG A 134 -21.95 -4.25 -13.74
N ILE A 135 -21.46 -5.26 -13.03
CA ILE A 135 -21.54 -6.67 -13.42
C ILE A 135 -22.67 -7.36 -12.65
N VAL A 136 -22.93 -6.91 -11.42
CA VAL A 136 -24.06 -7.31 -10.56
C VAL A 136 -25.25 -6.39 -10.82
#